data_AF-A0A7C5HKW1-F1
#
_entry.id   AF-A0A7C5HKW1-F1
#
_cell.length_a   1.000
_cell.length_b   1.000
_cell.length_c   1.000
_cell.angle_alpha   90.00
_cell.angle_beta   90.00
_cell.angle_gamma   90.00
#
_symmetry.space_group_name_H-M   'P 1'
#
loop_
_entity.id
_entity.type
_entity.pdbx_description
1 polymer ?
#
loop_
_entity_poly.entity_id
_entity_poly.type
_entity_poly.pdbx_seq_one_letter_code
_entity_poly.pdbx_strand_id
1 'polypeptide(L)'
;MGIDVIPARPSKTTSIVLGAALLLLMNTVPYLALINAFLFAGIILSGAVATWFYIMRHQVRLGYAEAFVLGGVSGFFGGALSVLAGFLLETWFGYVPGLESLRLLANWAISMDSGNAETFRQMLALMSAPKDISLVDLMISMFFTGIFYAPFSGIGGRLAVFILKRKAKKSVNT
;
A
#
# COMPACT_ATOMS: atom_id res chain seq x y z
N MET A 1 -4.46 -48.16 2.09
CA MET A 1 -4.88 -46.76 2.34
C MET A 1 -3.73 -45.86 1.90
N GLY A 2 -3.81 -45.30 0.69
CA GLY A 2 -2.84 -44.31 0.25
C GLY A 2 -3.10 -43.02 1.01
N ILE A 3 -2.11 -42.55 1.75
CA ILE A 3 -2.15 -41.20 2.31
C ILE A 3 -1.94 -40.27 1.12
N ASP A 4 -3.03 -39.67 0.63
CA ASP A 4 -2.95 -38.56 -0.32
C ASP A 4 -2.17 -37.43 0.39
N VAL A 5 -0.87 -37.37 0.15
CA VAL A 5 -0.03 -36.26 0.60
C VAL A 5 -0.48 -35.06 -0.22
N ILE A 6 -1.43 -34.28 0.32
CA ILE A 6 -1.81 -32.99 -0.24
C ILE A 6 -0.51 -32.18 -0.32
N PRO A 7 -0.03 -31.81 -1.52
CA PRO A 7 1.22 -31.06 -1.64
C PRO A 7 1.06 -29.76 -0.85
N ALA A 8 1.95 -29.55 0.11
CA ALA A 8 1.93 -28.35 0.95
C ALA A 8 1.96 -27.11 0.06
N ARG A 9 1.00 -26.20 0.26
CA ARG A 9 0.96 -24.95 -0.50
C ARG A 9 2.25 -24.15 -0.20
N PRO A 10 2.85 -23.53 -1.22
CA PRO A 10 4.06 -22.74 -1.03
C PRO A 10 3.82 -21.55 -0.10
N SER A 11 4.88 -21.13 0.60
CA SER A 11 4.81 -20.02 1.55
C SER A 11 4.42 -18.71 0.86
N LYS A 12 3.49 -17.97 1.49
CA LYS A 12 3.03 -16.66 1.02
C LYS A 12 3.88 -15.51 1.57
N THR A 13 4.76 -15.79 2.53
CA THR A 13 5.48 -14.78 3.31
C THR A 13 6.32 -13.86 2.43
N THR A 14 7.10 -14.41 1.51
CA THR A 14 7.97 -13.61 0.62
C THR A 14 7.15 -12.63 -0.22
N SER A 15 6.01 -13.07 -0.73
CA SER A 15 5.12 -12.22 -1.53
C SER A 15 4.46 -11.11 -0.71
N ILE A 16 4.05 -11.43 0.52
CA ILE A 16 3.50 -10.46 1.47
C ILE A 16 4.55 -9.42 1.82
N VAL A 17 5.78 -9.84 2.15
CA VAL A 17 6.89 -8.94 2.47
C VAL A 17 7.23 -8.06 1.28
N LEU A 18 7.26 -8.60 0.06
CA LEU A 18 7.52 -7.83 -1.15
C LEU A 18 6.49 -6.72 -1.37
N GLY A 19 5.20 -7.04 -1.25
CA GLY A 19 4.16 -6.03 -1.40
C GLY A 19 4.15 -5.02 -0.25
N ALA A 20 4.41 -5.46 0.98
CA ALA A 20 4.53 -4.57 2.13
C ALA A 20 5.72 -3.61 1.97
N ALA A 21 6.86 -4.09 1.49
CA ALA A 21 8.04 -3.28 1.18
C ALA A 21 7.76 -2.29 0.04
N LEU A 22 7.05 -2.71 -1.01
CA LEU A 22 6.65 -1.80 -2.09
C LEU A 22 5.72 -0.69 -1.57
N LEU A 23 4.74 -1.05 -0.73
CA LEU A 23 3.84 -0.08 -0.13
C LEU A 23 4.58 0.90 0.79
N LEU A 24 5.51 0.39 1.59
CA LEU A 24 6.40 1.20 2.42
C LEU A 24 7.15 2.24 1.58
N LEU A 25 7.77 1.82 0.48
CA LEU A 25 8.48 2.73 -0.44
C LEU A 25 7.54 3.77 -1.04
N MET A 26 6.33 3.37 -1.45
CA MET A 26 5.34 4.29 -2.01
C MET A 26 4.90 5.38 -1.03
N ASN A 27 4.94 5.09 0.27
CA ASN A 27 4.54 6.05 1.32
C ASN A 27 5.69 6.88 1.87
N THR A 28 6.92 6.35 1.85
CA THR A 28 8.08 6.98 2.50
C THR A 28 8.96 7.75 1.54
N VAL A 29 8.98 7.41 0.25
CA VAL A 29 9.79 8.10 -0.74
C VAL A 29 9.08 9.39 -1.19
N PRO A 30 9.78 10.54 -1.23
CA PRO A 30 9.22 11.79 -1.71
C PRO A 30 8.56 11.65 -3.09
N TYR A 31 7.46 12.36 -3.30
CA TYR A 31 6.65 12.35 -4.53
C TYR A 31 5.95 11.03 -4.86
N LEU A 32 6.45 9.85 -4.47
CA LEU A 32 5.73 8.58 -4.69
C LEU A 32 4.42 8.53 -3.90
N ALA A 33 4.34 9.22 -2.76
CA ALA A 33 3.09 9.36 -2.01
C ALA A 33 1.97 10.05 -2.84
N LEU A 34 2.30 10.83 -3.89
CA LEU A 34 1.30 11.40 -4.80
C LEU A 34 0.57 10.31 -5.60
N ILE A 35 1.21 9.16 -5.85
CA ILE A 35 0.54 8.02 -6.51
C ILE A 35 -0.60 7.51 -5.63
N ASN A 36 -0.44 7.56 -4.31
CA ASN A 36 -1.52 7.21 -3.38
C ASN A 36 -2.59 8.30 -3.29
N ALA A 37 -2.23 9.58 -3.48
CA ALA A 37 -3.22 10.65 -3.62
C ALA A 37 -4.13 10.45 -4.85
N PHE A 38 -3.64 9.77 -5.89
CA PHE A 38 -4.45 9.35 -7.04
C PHE A 38 -5.16 8.01 -6.77
N LEU A 39 -6.30 8.06 -6.06
CA LEU A 39 -7.19 6.91 -5.83
C LEU A 39 -6.53 5.69 -5.17
N PHE A 40 -5.57 5.90 -4.26
CA PHE A 40 -4.84 4.82 -3.58
C PHE A 40 -4.11 3.88 -4.56
N ALA A 41 -3.71 4.37 -5.74
CA ALA A 41 -3.15 3.54 -6.80
C ALA A 41 -1.89 2.79 -6.37
N GLY A 42 -1.02 3.39 -5.55
CA GLY A 42 0.16 2.71 -5.02
C GLY A 42 -0.19 1.58 -4.05
N ILE A 43 -1.24 1.75 -3.24
CA ILE A 43 -1.77 0.71 -2.35
C ILE A 43 -2.34 -0.46 -3.17
N ILE A 44 -3.13 -0.16 -4.20
CA ILE A 44 -3.66 -1.17 -5.13
C ILE A 44 -2.50 -1.89 -5.84
N LEU A 45 -1.50 -1.14 -6.32
CA LEU A 45 -0.34 -1.71 -7.01
C LEU A 45 0.45 -2.66 -6.09
N SER A 46 0.61 -2.33 -4.81
CA SER A 46 1.31 -3.18 -3.85
C SER A 46 0.73 -4.59 -3.76
N GLY A 47 -0.60 -4.70 -3.63
CA GLY A 47 -1.29 -5.99 -3.54
C GLY A 47 -1.34 -6.72 -4.87
N ALA A 48 -1.38 -5.98 -5.99
CA ALA A 48 -1.26 -6.55 -7.31
C ALA A 48 0.11 -7.20 -7.53
N VAL A 49 1.20 -6.51 -7.15
CA VAL A 49 2.58 -7.02 -7.27
C VAL A 49 2.81 -8.22 -6.36
N ALA A 50 2.36 -8.17 -5.09
CA ALA A 50 2.45 -9.31 -4.17
C ALA A 50 1.78 -10.56 -4.76
N THR A 51 0.55 -10.40 -5.26
CA THR A 51 -0.22 -11.50 -5.82
C THR A 51 0.38 -12.01 -7.13
N TRP A 52 0.80 -11.11 -8.01
CA TRP A 52 1.46 -11.45 -9.27
C TRP A 52 2.76 -12.23 -9.03
N PHE A 53 3.60 -11.75 -8.11
CA PHE A 53 4.85 -12.41 -7.75
C PHE A 53 4.60 -13.82 -7.20
N TYR A 54 3.63 -13.98 -6.30
CA TYR A 54 3.26 -15.30 -5.77
C TYR A 54 2.83 -16.28 -6.88
N ILE A 55 1.94 -15.82 -7.77
CA ILE A 55 1.42 -16.63 -8.88
C ILE A 55 2.55 -17.02 -9.85
N MET A 56 3.40 -16.08 -10.25
CA MET A 56 4.49 -16.32 -11.19
C MET A 56 5.62 -17.16 -10.58
N ARG A 57 5.97 -16.94 -9.30
CA ARG A 57 7.06 -17.66 -8.64
C ARG A 57 6.70 -19.13 -8.40
N HIS A 58 5.46 -19.40 -8.02
CA HIS A 58 5.01 -20.74 -7.64
C HIS A 58 4.15 -21.43 -8.71
N GLN A 59 3.86 -20.76 -9.83
CA GLN A 59 3.04 -21.27 -10.93
C GLN A 59 1.67 -21.78 -10.47
N VAL A 60 1.09 -21.13 -9.46
CA VAL A 60 -0.19 -21.52 -8.85
C VAL A 60 -1.34 -20.66 -9.35
N ARG A 61 -2.53 -21.25 -9.51
CA ARG A 61 -3.75 -20.52 -9.84
C ARG A 61 -4.46 -20.11 -8.56
N LEU A 62 -4.56 -18.80 -8.33
CA LEU A 62 -5.35 -18.26 -7.22
C LEU A 62 -6.78 -17.94 -7.64
N GLY A 63 -7.73 -18.23 -6.76
CA GLY A 63 -9.07 -17.69 -6.83
C GLY A 63 -9.09 -16.18 -6.55
N TYR A 64 -10.15 -15.47 -6.96
CA TYR A 64 -10.28 -14.04 -6.67
C TYR A 64 -10.32 -13.73 -5.16
N ALA A 65 -10.98 -14.59 -4.36
CA ALA A 65 -11.02 -14.44 -2.91
C ALA A 65 -9.63 -14.65 -2.28
N GLU A 66 -8.89 -15.68 -2.70
CA GLU A 66 -7.54 -15.94 -2.19
C GLU A 66 -6.56 -14.82 -2.54
N ALA A 67 -6.66 -14.28 -3.75
CA ALA A 67 -5.88 -13.14 -4.20
C ALA A 67 -6.24 -11.85 -3.44
N PHE A 68 -7.52 -11.64 -3.14
CA PHE A 68 -7.96 -10.53 -2.29
C PHE A 68 -7.35 -10.63 -0.89
N VAL A 69 -7.38 -11.80 -0.27
CA VAL A 69 -6.79 -12.01 1.05
C VAL A 69 -5.26 -11.83 1.01
N LEU A 70 -4.58 -12.39 0.01
CA LEU A 70 -3.13 -12.24 -0.12
C LEU A 70 -2.71 -10.77 -0.28
N GLY A 71 -3.37 -10.03 -1.19
CA GLY A 71 -3.16 -8.60 -1.34
C GLY A 71 -3.52 -7.83 -0.08
N GLY A 72 -4.64 -8.14 0.57
CA GLY A 72 -5.08 -7.45 1.78
C GLY A 72 -4.14 -7.62 2.97
N VAL A 73 -3.61 -8.82 3.17
CA VAL A 73 -2.58 -9.08 4.21
C VAL A 73 -1.30 -8.29 3.91
N SER A 74 -0.89 -8.23 2.64
CA SER A 74 0.22 -7.38 2.22
C SER A 74 -0.04 -5.90 2.49
N GLY A 75 -1.24 -5.41 2.21
CA GLY A 75 -1.65 -4.03 2.49
C GLY A 75 -1.69 -3.71 3.97
N PHE A 76 -2.16 -4.65 4.81
CA PHE A 76 -2.17 -4.50 6.26
C PHE A 76 -0.76 -4.29 6.81
N PHE A 77 0.15 -5.23 6.51
CA PHE A 77 1.54 -5.12 6.99
C PHE A 77 2.27 -3.93 6.38
N GLY A 78 2.07 -3.64 5.08
CA GLY A 78 2.69 -2.47 4.46
C GLY A 78 2.18 -1.15 5.04
N GLY A 79 0.89 -1.05 5.37
CA GLY A 79 0.32 0.12 6.05
C GLY A 79 0.87 0.31 7.46
N ALA A 80 0.86 -0.75 8.26
CA ALA A 80 1.44 -0.72 9.62
C ALA A 80 2.93 -0.35 9.59
N LEU A 81 3.72 -0.94 8.69
CA LEU A 81 5.14 -0.61 8.54
C LEU A 81 5.36 0.82 8.03
N SER A 82 4.45 1.35 7.20
CA SER A 82 4.54 2.74 6.72
C SER A 82 4.38 3.74 7.87
N VAL A 83 3.47 3.48 8.80
CA VAL A 83 3.30 4.31 10.00
C VAL A 83 4.55 4.24 10.88
N LEU A 84 5.06 3.02 11.14
CA LEU A 84 6.28 2.84 11.93
C LEU A 84 7.47 3.55 11.30
N ALA A 85 7.68 3.39 10.00
CA ALA A 85 8.77 4.05 9.29
C ALA A 85 8.60 5.57 9.27
N GLY A 86 7.38 6.08 9.12
CA GLY A 86 7.12 7.52 9.21
C GLY A 86 7.49 8.08 10.57
N PHE A 87 7.10 7.40 11.65
CA PHE A 87 7.50 7.78 13.00
C PHE A 87 9.02 7.78 13.20
N LEU A 88 9.73 6.75 12.71
CA LEU A 88 11.19 6.67 12.83
C LEU A 88 11.89 7.77 12.01
N LEU A 89 11.40 8.04 10.79
CA LEU A 89 11.94 9.08 9.93
C LEU A 89 11.75 10.47 10.52
N GLU A 90 10.59 10.73 11.12
CA GLU A 90 10.30 12.00 11.80
C GLU A 90 11.18 12.15 13.03
N THR A 91 11.27 11.11 13.87
CA THR A 91 12.00 11.17 15.13
C THR A 91 13.52 11.34 14.93
N TRP A 92 14.10 10.69 13.92
CA TRP A 92 15.57 10.62 13.77
C TRP A 92 16.11 11.59 12.73
N PHE A 93 15.32 11.93 11.71
CA PHE A 93 15.75 12.77 10.59
C PHE A 93 14.91 14.06 10.46
N GLY A 94 13.87 14.25 11.28
CA GLY A 94 12.92 15.36 11.12
C GLY A 94 12.15 15.29 9.80
N TYR A 95 12.15 14.14 9.13
CA TYR A 95 11.49 13.94 7.85
C TYR A 95 10.06 13.46 8.07
N VAL A 96 9.07 14.23 7.62
CA VAL A 96 7.66 13.86 7.67
C VAL A 96 7.23 13.35 6.29
N PRO A 97 7.04 12.03 6.10
CA PRO A 97 6.68 11.48 4.81
C PRO A 97 5.38 12.06 4.27
N GLY A 98 5.38 12.41 2.98
CA GLY A 98 4.21 12.96 2.30
C GLY A 98 4.00 14.46 2.47
N LEU A 99 4.81 15.14 3.29
CA LEU A 99 4.72 16.58 3.46
C LEU A 99 5.12 17.35 2.19
N GLU A 100 6.11 16.88 1.43
CA GLU A 100 6.44 17.45 0.11
C GLU A 100 5.27 17.29 -0.87
N SER A 101 4.67 16.11 -0.90
CA SER A 101 3.52 15.79 -1.75
C SER A 101 2.33 16.67 -1.40
N LEU A 102 2.06 16.86 -0.10
CA LEU A 102 1.00 17.74 0.38
C LEU A 102 1.25 19.20 0.02
N ARG A 103 2.50 19.70 0.14
CA ARG A 103 2.87 21.05 -0.29
C ARG A 103 2.64 21.26 -1.79
N LEU A 104 2.98 20.28 -2.63
CA LEU A 104 2.72 20.34 -4.06
C LEU A 104 1.22 20.40 -4.37
N LEU A 105 0.42 19.54 -3.75
CA LEU A 105 -1.03 19.53 -3.92
C LEU A 105 -1.67 20.84 -3.42
N ALA A 106 -1.22 21.37 -2.28
CA ALA A 106 -1.70 22.63 -1.74
C ALA A 106 -1.34 23.81 -2.67
N ASN A 107 -0.11 23.88 -3.16
CA ASN A 107 0.32 24.93 -4.10
C ASN A 107 -0.49 24.87 -5.41
N TRP A 108 -0.74 23.67 -5.91
CA TRP A 108 -1.59 23.46 -7.08
C TRP A 108 -3.05 23.91 -6.81
N ALA A 109 -3.63 23.54 -5.67
CA ALA A 109 -4.98 23.94 -5.30
C ALA A 109 -5.11 25.48 -5.14
N ILE A 110 -4.13 26.12 -4.49
CA ILE A 110 -4.07 27.58 -4.32
C ILE A 110 -3.99 28.28 -5.69
N SER A 111 -3.28 27.69 -6.66
CA SER A 111 -3.20 28.25 -8.02
C SER A 111 -4.52 28.18 -8.79
N MET A 112 -5.42 27.26 -8.42
CA MET A 112 -6.74 27.11 -9.02
C MET A 112 -7.81 27.96 -8.33
N ASP A 113 -7.75 28.08 -7.00
CA ASP A 113 -8.68 28.91 -6.22
C ASP A 113 -7.97 29.58 -5.05
N SER A 114 -7.67 30.86 -5.22
CA SER A 114 -7.03 31.69 -4.20
C SER A 114 -7.91 31.99 -2.98
N GLY A 115 -9.24 31.81 -3.08
CA GLY A 115 -10.17 32.12 -2.00
C GLY A 115 -9.99 31.25 -0.75
N ASN A 116 -9.43 30.05 -0.92
CA ASN A 116 -9.20 29.07 0.15
C ASN A 116 -7.73 28.93 0.54
N ALA A 117 -6.86 29.84 0.09
CA ALA A 117 -5.42 29.72 0.30
C ALA A 117 -5.01 29.71 1.78
N GLU A 118 -5.73 30.47 2.61
CA GLU A 118 -5.51 30.52 4.06
C GLU A 118 -5.79 29.15 4.70
N THR A 119 -6.88 28.48 4.29
CA THR A 119 -7.26 27.15 4.75
C THR A 119 -6.19 26.11 4.42
N PHE A 120 -5.64 26.13 3.20
CA PHE A 120 -4.56 25.23 2.80
C PHE A 120 -3.27 25.48 3.58
N ARG A 121 -2.95 26.75 3.85
CA ARG A 121 -1.78 27.12 4.66
C ARG A 121 -1.93 26.67 6.11
N GLN A 122 -3.11 26.83 6.71
CA GLN A 122 -3.40 26.35 8.06
C GLN A 122 -3.32 24.83 8.16
N MET A 123 -3.84 24.10 7.16
CA MET A 123 -3.75 22.64 7.10
C MET A 123 -2.29 22.16 7.02
N LEU A 124 -1.45 22.83 6.21
CA LEU A 124 -0.02 22.57 6.15
C LEU A 124 0.67 22.83 7.49
N ALA A 125 0.35 23.93 8.17
CA ALA A 125 0.91 24.26 9.48
C ALA A 125 0.58 23.20 10.53
N LEU A 126 -0.67 22.72 10.57
CA LEU A 126 -1.10 21.66 11.49
C LEU A 126 -0.41 20.32 11.23
N MET A 127 -0.14 19.99 9.96
CA MET A 127 0.58 18.76 9.58
C MET A 127 2.09 18.84 9.85
N SER A 128 2.65 20.05 9.91
CA SER A 128 4.07 20.29 10.17
C SER A 128 4.39 20.40 11.66
N ALA A 129 3.38 20.54 12.51
CA ALA A 129 3.56 20.69 13.95
C ALA A 129 4.11 19.38 14.54
N PRO A 130 5.15 19.45 15.40
CA PRO A 130 5.65 18.27 16.11
C PRO A 130 4.52 17.61 16.90
N LYS A 131 4.33 16.30 16.70
CA LYS A 131 3.35 15.53 17.45
C LYS A 131 4.08 14.64 18.45
N ASP A 132 3.82 14.87 19.74
CA ASP A 132 4.20 13.92 20.77
C ASP A 132 3.26 12.71 20.69
N ILE A 133 3.66 11.70 19.93
CA ILE A 133 2.89 10.46 19.74
C ILE A 133 3.32 9.46 20.82
N SER A 134 2.38 8.99 21.65
CA SER A 134 2.67 7.91 22.60
C SER A 134 2.83 6.56 21.87
N LEU A 135 3.51 5.60 22.49
CA LEU A 135 3.65 4.25 21.92
C LEU A 135 2.27 3.59 21.67
N VAL A 136 1.29 3.86 22.53
CA VAL A 136 -0.09 3.35 22.37
C VAL A 136 -0.74 3.96 21.13
N ASP A 137 -0.60 5.27 20.93
CA ASP A 137 -1.14 5.97 19.75
C ASP A 137 -0.48 5.50 18.46
N LEU A 138 0.82 5.20 18.50
CA LEU A 138 1.55 4.61 17.38
C LEU A 138 0.98 3.23 17.01
N MET A 139 0.80 2.35 17.99
CA MET A 139 0.25 1.00 17.75
C MET A 139 -1.19 1.05 17.23
N ILE A 140 -2.02 1.92 17.80
CA ILE A 140 -3.39 2.18 17.33
C ILE A 140 -3.35 2.66 15.87
N SER A 141 -2.50 3.64 15.57
CA SER A 141 -2.35 4.18 14.21
C SER A 141 -1.91 3.10 13.22
N MET A 142 -0.91 2.29 13.57
CA MET A 142 -0.45 1.16 12.74
C MET A 142 -1.59 0.18 12.43
N PHE A 143 -2.39 -0.16 13.44
CA PHE A 143 -3.51 -1.09 13.29
C PHE A 143 -4.61 -0.51 12.38
N PHE A 144 -5.06 0.72 12.64
CA PHE A 144 -6.11 1.36 11.85
C PHE A 144 -5.67 1.64 10.41
N THR A 145 -4.45 2.12 10.20
CA THR A 145 -3.90 2.31 8.85
C THR A 145 -3.77 0.98 8.12
N GLY A 146 -3.30 -0.08 8.78
CA GLY A 146 -3.25 -1.43 8.22
C GLY A 146 -4.62 -1.93 7.78
N ILE A 147 -5.64 -1.82 8.63
CA ILE A 147 -7.02 -2.21 8.31
C ILE A 147 -7.54 -1.39 7.13
N PHE A 148 -7.29 -0.08 7.12
CA PHE A 148 -7.76 0.81 6.06
C PHE A 148 -7.11 0.48 4.71
N TYR A 149 -5.83 0.12 4.68
CA TYR A 149 -5.10 -0.19 3.45
C TYR A 149 -5.39 -1.60 2.91
N ALA A 150 -5.75 -2.54 3.79
CA ALA A 150 -6.05 -3.93 3.43
C ALA A 150 -7.07 -4.09 2.28
N PRO A 151 -8.27 -3.47 2.29
CA PRO A 151 -9.24 -3.66 1.21
C PRO A 151 -8.74 -3.14 -0.15
N PHE A 152 -8.05 -1.99 -0.18
CA PHE A 152 -7.51 -1.43 -1.43
C PHE A 152 -6.40 -2.31 -2.02
N SER A 153 -5.48 -2.78 -1.17
CA SER A 153 -4.44 -3.73 -1.60
C SER A 153 -5.05 -5.06 -2.03
N GLY A 154 -6.10 -5.53 -1.36
CA GLY A 154 -6.87 -6.71 -1.76
C GLY A 154 -7.53 -6.58 -3.13
N ILE A 155 -8.08 -5.40 -3.48
CA ILE A 155 -8.58 -5.10 -4.84
C ILE A 155 -7.43 -5.25 -5.85
N GLY A 156 -6.24 -4.75 -5.51
CA GLY A 156 -5.02 -4.97 -6.28
C GLY A 156 -4.72 -6.43 -6.57
N GLY A 157 -4.83 -7.29 -5.56
CA GLY A 157 -4.64 -8.73 -5.73
C GLY A 157 -5.66 -9.34 -6.71
N ARG A 158 -6.94 -8.96 -6.62
CA ARG A 158 -7.96 -9.39 -7.59
C ARG A 158 -7.65 -8.93 -9.01
N LEU A 159 -7.18 -7.69 -9.16
CA LEU A 159 -6.81 -7.12 -10.45
C LEU A 159 -5.65 -7.91 -11.09
N ALA A 160 -4.65 -8.32 -10.31
CA ALA A 160 -3.56 -9.16 -10.81
C ALA A 160 -4.07 -10.49 -11.39
N VAL A 161 -4.97 -11.19 -10.68
CA VAL A 161 -5.59 -12.42 -11.19
C VAL A 161 -6.38 -12.16 -12.47
N PHE A 162 -7.15 -11.08 -12.52
CA PHE A 162 -7.94 -10.72 -13.69
C PHE A 162 -7.06 -10.49 -14.93
N ILE A 163 -5.98 -9.72 -14.78
CA ILE A 163 -5.01 -9.44 -15.85
C ILE A 163 -4.35 -10.74 -16.33
N LEU A 164 -3.91 -11.59 -15.41
CA LEU A 164 -3.25 -12.86 -15.74
C LEU A 164 -4.20 -13.82 -16.48
N LYS A 165 -5.46 -13.93 -16.02
CA LYS A 165 -6.48 -14.74 -16.72
C LYS A 165 -6.75 -14.23 -18.13
N ARG A 166 -6.83 -12.91 -18.33
CA ARG A 166 -7.00 -12.31 -19.66
C ARG A 166 -5.80 -12.59 -20.57
N LYS A 167 -4.57 -12.48 -20.06
CA LYS A 167 -3.35 -12.77 -20.82
C LYS A 167 -3.30 -14.25 -21.25
N ALA A 168 -3.61 -15.17 -20.35
CA ALA A 168 -3.66 -16.61 -20.65
C ALA A 168 -4.73 -16.96 -21.69
N LYS A 169 -5.90 -16.30 -21.67
CA LYS A 169 -6.93 -16.51 -22.70
C LYS A 169 -6.49 -16.00 -24.07
N LYS A 170 -5.77 -14.87 -24.12
CA LYS A 170 -5.29 -14.29 -25.38
C LYS A 170 -4.19 -15.13 -26.02
N SER A 171 -3.28 -15.71 -25.23
CA SER A 171 -2.19 -16.56 -25.75
C SER A 171 -2.64 -17.92 -26.28
N VAL A 172 -3.86 -18.36 -25.95
CA VAL A 172 -4.43 -19.62 -26.47
C VAL A 172 -5.14 -19.41 -27.82
N ASN A 173 -5.51 -18.16 -28.14
CA ASN A 173 -6.24 -17.80 -29.36
C ASN A 173 -5.34 -17.25 -30.50
N THR A 174 -4.02 -17.31 -30.32
CA THR A 174 -2.98 -17.01 -31.31
C THR A 174 -2.12 -18.24 -31.46
#